data_AF-G4YZM4-F1
#
_entry.id   AF-G4YZM4-F1
#
_cell.length_a   1.000
_cell.length_b   1.000
_cell.length_c   1.000
_cell.angle_alpha   90.00
_cell.angle_beta   90.00
_cell.angle_gamma   90.00
#
_symmetry.space_group_name_H-M   'P 1'
#
loop_
_entity.id
_entity.type
_entity.pdbx_description
1 polymer ?
#
loop_
_entity_poly.entity_id
_entity_poly.type
_entity_poly.pdbx_seq_one_letter_code
_entity_poly.pdbx_strand_id
1 'polypeptide(L)'
;MAYDYPFSDDENSELGPLKQEWPFGGEGSKLLARADRQADEYSFGGRADTLPIVASLVVKDVGPGSVPLTEEEATNLIGKSKKSPFGHKFETKLDENVRNSWQLEPDQVEINNPQWHTGIEEITATIAARLGYEGVPLSCQLYKMLIYGQGGHFVKHQDTEKEDGMIATLVVQLPSLHEGGDLVIYRGGRPLHRHDFGKADGSAGYFPHYGVHYADAEHSLETVIKGYRLVLVYSLCLPAKMVHLKKSSNKLMSDELAEAVAGPWMLLNCGELAKVELDKEQEEVSATFFRTLSELVVDASDLSLIDFFLINVYKDRFDLAAPLIPIVRKFAWDDIGPILSRWLDGVDDGKAMAVLLNIVDGLGLEKEAAPTALVKLASERALKLSWDDLMKSNIVSLLWKWLIQAGDKQMIEKVATKFKTMDPSQLGPVMEAFVENAGYIERGDDKCEVVAPVIAVRVEWLKSQIEELKKPFSWAMPNAKFPHNAQVEAFLQGTEESMTTKGIETFETLQDARNYAAQWMREEQVEASSEMEAAEEDGTAFVTITKTPDWFMEHEKKLAKYNTELKLLEECYDEVTQGGPRKQARVEASCRYGIKPDRLQ
;
A
#
# COMPACT_ATOMS: atom_id res chain seq x y z
N MET A 1 37.34 -46.29 -12.22
CA MET A 1 36.19 -45.68 -11.52
C MET A 1 36.16 -44.23 -11.96
N ALA A 2 35.34 -43.96 -12.98
CA ALA A 2 35.29 -42.68 -13.67
C ALA A 2 34.04 -41.90 -13.23
N TYR A 3 34.22 -40.59 -13.09
CA TYR A 3 33.18 -39.57 -13.02
C TYR A 3 32.44 -39.49 -14.36
N ASP A 4 31.13 -39.23 -14.34
CA ASP A 4 30.40 -38.62 -15.46
C ASP A 4 29.09 -37.94 -15.01
N TYR A 5 28.85 -36.78 -15.62
CA TYR A 5 27.74 -35.80 -15.46
C TYR A 5 26.38 -36.33 -15.99
N PRO A 6 25.23 -35.70 -15.67
CA PRO A 6 24.66 -34.72 -16.63
C PRO A 6 23.90 -33.50 -16.04
N PHE A 7 23.95 -32.42 -16.82
CA PHE A 7 23.02 -31.28 -16.89
C PHE A 7 21.59 -31.72 -17.32
N SER A 8 20.54 -31.04 -16.85
CA SER A 8 19.65 -30.15 -17.67
C SER A 8 18.26 -29.93 -17.01
N ASP A 9 17.95 -28.65 -16.80
CA ASP A 9 16.67 -27.94 -16.98
C ASP A 9 15.35 -28.73 -17.17
N ASP A 10 14.33 -28.46 -16.34
CA ASP A 10 13.18 -27.63 -16.74
C ASP A 10 12.03 -27.63 -15.70
N GLU A 11 11.61 -26.40 -15.39
CA GLU A 11 10.26 -25.86 -15.15
C GLU A 11 9.13 -26.62 -14.40
N ASN A 12 8.57 -25.88 -13.44
CA ASN A 12 7.15 -25.83 -12.99
C ASN A 12 6.50 -27.07 -12.34
N SER A 13 6.27 -26.98 -11.02
CA SER A 13 4.92 -27.13 -10.41
C SER A 13 4.91 -26.86 -8.90
N GLU A 14 4.24 -25.76 -8.54
CA GLU A 14 3.18 -25.66 -7.53
C GLU A 14 3.37 -26.17 -6.08
N LEU A 15 3.37 -25.18 -5.17
CA LEU A 15 2.49 -25.02 -4.00
C LEU A 15 2.53 -26.05 -2.84
N GLY A 16 3.03 -25.57 -1.70
CA GLY A 16 2.67 -26.06 -0.37
C GLY A 16 3.33 -25.23 0.75
N PRO A 17 2.59 -24.69 1.74
CA PRO A 17 3.13 -23.76 2.73
C PRO A 17 3.79 -24.53 3.86
N LEU A 18 5.12 -24.50 3.92
CA LEU A 18 5.87 -25.07 5.04
C LEU A 18 6.65 -23.98 5.76
N LYS A 19 6.21 -23.76 7.01
CA LYS A 19 6.93 -23.18 8.14
C LYS A 19 7.33 -21.71 8.01
N GLN A 20 6.35 -20.82 8.20
CA GLN A 20 6.61 -19.43 8.60
C GLN A 20 6.43 -19.32 10.12
N GLU A 21 7.54 -19.29 10.86
CA GLU A 21 7.55 -18.78 12.23
C GLU A 21 7.72 -17.25 12.15
N TRP A 22 6.71 -16.51 12.61
CA TRP A 22 6.62 -15.06 12.53
C TRP A 22 7.34 -14.41 13.74
N PRO A 23 7.87 -13.17 13.61
CA PRO A 23 8.61 -12.48 14.68
C PRO A 23 7.73 -11.96 15.84
N PHE A 24 6.42 -12.10 15.73
CA PHE A 24 5.48 -11.89 16.84
C PHE A 24 4.87 -13.25 17.16
N GLY A 25 5.06 -13.74 18.38
CA GLY A 25 4.62 -15.07 18.81
C GLY A 25 3.17 -15.40 18.44
N GLY A 26 2.84 -16.70 18.46
CA GLY A 26 1.68 -17.34 17.84
C GLY A 26 0.26 -16.85 18.19
N GLU A 27 0.08 -15.79 18.96
CA GLU A 27 -1.20 -15.11 19.17
C GLU A 27 -1.48 -14.03 18.11
N GLY A 28 -0.47 -13.28 17.65
CA GLY A 28 -0.66 -12.21 16.65
C GLY A 28 -1.09 -12.73 15.27
N SER A 29 -0.52 -13.86 14.85
CA SER A 29 -0.88 -14.54 13.58
C SER A 29 -2.31 -15.13 13.64
N LYS A 30 -2.74 -15.61 14.81
CA LYS A 30 -4.13 -16.06 15.04
C LYS A 30 -5.13 -14.90 15.09
N LEU A 31 -4.72 -13.73 15.59
CA LEU A 31 -5.54 -12.52 15.63
C LEU A 31 -5.76 -11.92 14.24
N LEU A 32 -4.72 -11.85 13.41
CA LEU A 32 -4.82 -11.29 12.05
C LEU A 32 -5.51 -12.24 11.06
N ALA A 33 -5.24 -13.54 11.13
CA ALA A 33 -5.99 -14.54 10.35
C ALA A 33 -7.46 -14.67 10.81
N ARG A 34 -7.81 -14.10 11.97
CA ARG A 34 -9.18 -14.01 12.49
C ARG A 34 -9.80 -12.65 12.15
N ALA A 35 -9.03 -11.57 12.12
CA ALA A 35 -9.48 -10.26 11.64
C ALA A 35 -9.81 -10.29 10.14
N ASP A 36 -8.98 -10.92 9.30
CA ASP A 36 -9.22 -11.09 7.87
C ASP A 36 -10.45 -11.97 7.55
N ARG A 37 -10.82 -12.88 8.47
CA ARG A 37 -12.03 -13.72 8.36
C ARG A 37 -13.28 -13.16 9.06
N GLN A 38 -13.14 -12.21 9.98
CA GLN A 38 -14.24 -11.70 10.84
C GLN A 38 -14.49 -10.19 10.72
N ALA A 39 -13.76 -9.47 9.85
CA ALA A 39 -13.85 -8.02 9.69
C ALA A 39 -15.29 -7.50 9.42
N ASP A 40 -16.19 -8.35 8.91
CA ASP A 40 -17.59 -8.01 8.60
C ASP A 40 -18.65 -8.76 9.45
N GLU A 41 -18.30 -9.61 10.42
CA GLU A 41 -19.29 -10.48 11.09
C GLU A 41 -19.90 -9.88 12.37
N TYR A 42 -20.06 -8.55 12.45
CA TYR A 42 -20.80 -7.90 13.55
C TYR A 42 -22.28 -8.32 13.58
N SER A 43 -22.84 -8.60 12.40
CA SER A 43 -24.11 -9.28 12.27
C SER A 43 -24.17 -10.03 10.94
N PHE A 44 -24.80 -11.21 10.95
CA PHE A 44 -24.93 -12.04 9.76
C PHE A 44 -26.19 -12.89 9.83
N GLY A 45 -26.62 -13.39 8.68
CA GLY A 45 -27.86 -14.14 8.56
C GLY A 45 -28.02 -14.73 7.17
N GLY A 46 -29.15 -15.38 6.95
CA GLY A 46 -29.49 -16.02 5.69
C GLY A 46 -30.55 -17.09 5.87
N ARG A 47 -30.67 -17.98 4.90
CA ARG A 47 -31.53 -19.16 5.01
C ARG A 47 -30.97 -20.13 6.05
N ALA A 48 -31.82 -20.62 6.94
CA ALA A 48 -31.42 -21.56 8.00
C ALA A 48 -31.50 -23.00 7.48
N ASP A 49 -30.54 -23.39 6.63
CA ASP A 49 -30.53 -24.70 5.95
C ASP A 49 -30.47 -25.90 6.90
N THR A 50 -29.95 -25.71 8.12
CA THR A 50 -29.91 -26.74 9.16
C THR A 50 -31.27 -26.98 9.83
N LEU A 51 -32.21 -26.04 9.69
CA LEU A 51 -33.53 -26.14 10.32
C LEU A 51 -34.56 -26.77 9.38
N PRO A 52 -35.40 -27.70 9.88
CA PRO A 52 -36.45 -28.27 9.07
C PRO A 52 -37.50 -27.21 8.73
N ILE A 53 -38.05 -27.27 7.51
CA ILE A 53 -39.16 -26.40 7.08
C ILE A 53 -40.37 -26.56 8.01
N VAL A 54 -40.66 -27.80 8.43
CA VAL A 54 -41.76 -28.13 9.33
C VAL A 54 -41.25 -28.21 10.77
N ALA A 55 -41.34 -27.11 11.51
CA ALA A 55 -40.91 -27.04 12.91
C ALA A 55 -41.77 -27.92 13.85
N SER A 56 -43.02 -28.21 13.48
CA SER A 56 -44.03 -28.80 14.40
C SER A 56 -44.21 -27.96 15.66
N LEU A 57 -44.47 -26.67 15.45
CA LEU A 57 -44.72 -25.69 16.51
C LEU A 57 -46.04 -26.02 17.23
N VAL A 58 -46.00 -26.08 18.56
CA VAL A 58 -47.19 -26.24 19.41
C VAL A 58 -47.21 -25.11 20.43
N VAL A 59 -48.32 -24.40 20.50
CA VAL A 59 -48.52 -23.32 21.49
C VAL A 59 -49.54 -23.78 22.51
N LYS A 60 -49.18 -23.66 23.79
CA LYS A 60 -50.03 -24.04 24.92
C LYS A 60 -51.40 -23.35 24.82
N ASP A 61 -52.48 -24.11 25.01
CA ASP A 61 -53.87 -23.67 24.93
C ASP A 61 -54.35 -23.19 23.53
N VAL A 62 -53.53 -23.32 22.49
CA VAL A 62 -53.90 -23.13 21.08
C VAL A 62 -53.82 -24.45 20.30
N GLY A 63 -52.74 -25.22 20.52
CA GLY A 63 -52.45 -26.46 19.81
C GLY A 63 -51.37 -26.27 18.73
N PRO A 64 -51.29 -27.18 17.75
CA PRO A 64 -50.32 -27.10 16.66
C PRO A 64 -50.52 -25.84 15.81
N GLY A 65 -49.44 -25.10 15.56
CA GLY A 65 -49.43 -23.93 14.67
C GLY A 65 -48.83 -24.27 13.31
N SER A 66 -49.51 -23.88 12.23
CA SER A 66 -48.97 -23.99 10.87
C SER A 66 -48.12 -22.77 10.52
N VAL A 67 -47.17 -22.96 9.61
CA VAL A 67 -46.37 -21.87 9.03
C VAL A 67 -46.34 -22.03 7.51
N PRO A 68 -46.44 -20.94 6.73
CA PRO A 68 -46.72 -19.56 7.15
C PRO A 68 -48.09 -19.36 7.79
N LEU A 69 -48.17 -18.41 8.72
CA LEU A 69 -49.41 -18.12 9.45
C LEU A 69 -50.51 -17.62 8.50
N THR A 70 -51.69 -18.21 8.61
CA THR A 70 -52.93 -17.60 8.13
C THR A 70 -53.42 -16.50 9.08
N GLU A 71 -54.33 -15.64 8.62
CA GLU A 71 -54.93 -14.59 9.46
C GLU A 71 -55.69 -15.16 10.67
N GLU A 72 -56.36 -16.29 10.49
CA GLU A 72 -57.07 -17.01 11.56
C GLU A 72 -56.09 -17.54 12.62
N GLU A 73 -55.01 -18.21 12.20
CA GLU A 73 -53.98 -18.73 13.10
C GLU A 73 -53.25 -17.60 13.83
N ALA A 74 -52.89 -16.52 13.11
CA ALA A 74 -52.28 -15.35 13.72
C ALA A 74 -53.20 -14.73 14.78
N THR A 75 -54.50 -14.61 14.52
CA THR A 75 -55.49 -14.09 15.48
C THR A 75 -55.60 -14.98 16.71
N ASN A 76 -55.63 -16.30 16.53
CA ASN A 76 -55.67 -17.26 17.64
C ASN A 76 -54.42 -17.17 18.52
N LEU A 77 -53.24 -17.10 17.90
CA LEU A 77 -51.97 -16.93 18.62
C LEU A 77 -51.90 -15.59 19.35
N ILE A 78 -52.28 -14.49 18.68
CA ILE A 78 -52.33 -13.15 19.27
C ILE A 78 -53.28 -13.13 20.48
N GLY A 79 -54.43 -13.81 20.40
CA GLY A 79 -55.39 -13.92 21.51
C GLY A 79 -54.85 -14.60 22.77
N LYS A 80 -53.76 -15.38 22.66
CA LYS A 80 -53.04 -16.00 23.80
C LYS A 80 -51.72 -15.31 24.15
N SER A 81 -51.31 -14.35 23.34
CA SER A 81 -50.05 -13.62 23.50
C SER A 81 -50.24 -12.37 24.36
N LYS A 82 -49.17 -11.87 24.96
CA LYS A 82 -49.14 -10.56 25.61
C LYS A 82 -48.54 -9.53 24.67
N LYS A 83 -48.93 -8.26 24.79
CA LYS A 83 -48.20 -7.18 24.11
C LYS A 83 -46.76 -7.14 24.62
N SER A 84 -45.80 -7.00 23.71
CA SER A 84 -44.39 -7.06 24.04
C SER A 84 -43.94 -5.74 24.68
N PRO A 85 -43.38 -5.75 25.90
CA PRO A 85 -42.93 -4.54 26.53
C PRO A 85 -41.56 -4.07 26.02
N PHE A 86 -41.18 -2.84 26.39
CA PHE A 86 -39.83 -2.32 26.22
C PHE A 86 -39.28 -1.80 27.55
N GLY A 87 -37.96 -1.79 27.69
CA GLY A 87 -37.27 -1.25 28.86
C GLY A 87 -37.03 0.25 28.72
N HIS A 88 -37.40 1.03 29.75
CA HIS A 88 -37.05 2.44 29.85
C HIS A 88 -36.42 2.71 31.21
N LYS A 89 -35.08 2.79 31.25
CA LYS A 89 -34.28 2.80 32.49
C LYS A 89 -34.53 1.51 33.29
N PHE A 90 -35.06 1.62 34.52
CA PHE A 90 -35.37 0.48 35.40
C PHE A 90 -36.85 0.04 35.35
N GLU A 91 -37.65 0.64 34.46
CA GLU A 91 -39.09 0.35 34.34
C GLU A 91 -39.42 -0.37 33.03
N THR A 92 -40.33 -1.34 33.11
CA THR A 92 -40.92 -2.03 31.94
C THR A 92 -42.18 -1.30 31.52
N LYS A 93 -42.25 -0.78 30.27
CA LYS A 93 -43.38 0.02 29.77
C LYS A 93 -44.01 -0.58 28.51
N LEU A 94 -45.28 -0.21 28.28
CA LEU A 94 -46.05 -0.53 27.08
C LEU A 94 -46.32 0.79 26.32
N ASP A 95 -45.68 0.96 25.17
CA ASP A 95 -45.91 2.06 24.23
C ASP A 95 -45.79 1.51 22.81
N GLU A 96 -46.92 1.47 22.10
CA GLU A 96 -47.00 0.91 20.76
C GLU A 96 -46.31 1.76 19.70
N ASN A 97 -45.95 3.02 20.00
CA ASN A 97 -45.10 3.85 19.13
C ASN A 97 -43.62 3.50 19.24
N VAL A 98 -43.24 2.79 20.31
CA VAL A 98 -41.86 2.34 20.57
C VAL A 98 -41.70 0.89 20.15
N ARG A 99 -42.67 0.03 20.50
CA ARG A 99 -42.68 -1.39 20.15
C ARG A 99 -44.11 -1.88 19.97
N ASN A 100 -44.43 -2.32 18.76
CA ASN A 100 -45.70 -2.97 18.45
C ASN A 100 -45.46 -4.42 18.03
N SER A 101 -45.62 -5.34 18.98
CA SER A 101 -45.53 -6.79 18.78
C SER A 101 -46.25 -7.54 19.87
N TRP A 102 -46.55 -8.82 19.64
CA TRP A 102 -47.04 -9.74 20.64
C TRP A 102 -45.96 -10.78 20.96
N GLN A 103 -45.88 -11.21 22.22
CA GLN A 103 -44.93 -12.21 22.68
C GLN A 103 -45.61 -13.36 23.42
N LEU A 104 -45.00 -14.54 23.29
CA LEU A 104 -45.23 -15.73 24.09
C LEU A 104 -43.91 -16.13 24.78
N GLU A 105 -44.02 -16.51 26.04
CA GLU A 105 -42.87 -16.96 26.83
C GLU A 105 -42.44 -18.38 26.44
N PRO A 106 -41.18 -18.79 26.71
CA PRO A 106 -40.65 -20.09 26.30
C PRO A 106 -41.46 -21.29 26.80
N ASP A 107 -42.03 -21.21 28.01
CA ASP A 107 -42.83 -22.28 28.61
C ASP A 107 -44.23 -22.43 27.96
N GLN A 108 -44.59 -21.54 27.04
CA GLN A 108 -45.82 -21.58 26.26
C GLN A 108 -45.62 -22.15 24.86
N VAL A 109 -44.37 -22.39 24.44
CA VAL A 109 -44.01 -22.74 23.07
C VAL A 109 -43.16 -24.02 23.05
N GLU A 110 -43.65 -25.04 22.33
CA GLU A 110 -42.94 -26.30 22.12
C GLU A 110 -42.65 -26.49 20.62
N ILE A 111 -41.48 -27.03 20.31
CA ILE A 111 -41.08 -27.35 18.94
C ILE A 111 -40.78 -28.84 18.88
N ASN A 112 -41.73 -29.61 18.37
CA ASN A 112 -41.74 -31.06 18.55
C ASN A 112 -41.02 -31.84 17.44
N ASN A 113 -40.50 -31.18 16.41
CA ASN A 113 -39.67 -31.84 15.42
C ASN A 113 -38.28 -32.14 16.03
N PRO A 114 -37.85 -33.41 16.17
CA PRO A 114 -36.53 -33.72 16.72
C PRO A 114 -35.38 -33.12 15.91
N GLN A 115 -35.54 -32.98 14.58
CA GLN A 115 -34.54 -32.35 13.70
C GLN A 115 -34.35 -30.86 14.00
N TRP A 116 -35.33 -30.21 14.64
CA TRP A 116 -35.17 -28.82 15.06
C TRP A 116 -34.07 -28.67 16.10
N HIS A 117 -34.01 -29.58 17.08
CA HIS A 117 -33.00 -29.53 18.14
C HIS A 117 -31.60 -29.75 17.57
N THR A 118 -31.43 -30.76 16.72
CA THR A 118 -30.16 -31.00 15.99
C THR A 118 -29.78 -29.80 15.12
N GLY A 119 -30.73 -29.23 14.37
CA GLY A 119 -30.48 -28.08 13.52
C GLY A 119 -30.10 -26.81 14.29
N ILE A 120 -30.66 -26.61 15.50
CA ILE A 120 -30.28 -25.53 16.42
C ILE A 120 -28.86 -25.76 16.96
N GLU A 121 -28.48 -26.99 17.29
CA GLU A 121 -27.11 -27.32 17.71
C GLU A 121 -26.10 -27.03 16.58
N GLU A 122 -26.39 -27.46 15.36
CA GLU A 122 -25.54 -27.25 14.18
C GLU A 122 -25.39 -25.77 13.81
N ILE A 123 -26.50 -25.01 13.79
CA ILE A 123 -26.43 -23.57 13.52
C ILE A 123 -25.71 -22.84 14.65
N THR A 124 -25.87 -23.27 15.91
CA THR A 124 -25.16 -22.69 17.05
C THR A 124 -23.67 -22.92 16.95
N ALA A 125 -23.22 -24.11 16.54
CA ALA A 125 -21.80 -24.39 16.31
C ALA A 125 -21.23 -23.50 15.18
N THR A 126 -21.99 -23.33 14.10
CA THR A 126 -21.63 -22.43 12.99
C THR A 126 -21.52 -20.98 13.47
N ILE A 127 -22.49 -20.51 14.25
CA ILE A 127 -22.49 -19.17 14.83
C ILE A 127 -21.33 -18.99 15.80
N ALA A 128 -21.03 -19.99 16.63
CA ALA A 128 -19.90 -19.97 17.54
C ALA A 128 -18.59 -19.77 16.78
N ALA A 129 -18.35 -20.54 15.72
CA ALA A 129 -17.17 -20.37 14.88
C ALA A 129 -17.07 -18.97 14.28
N ARG A 130 -18.17 -18.46 13.71
CA ARG A 130 -18.29 -17.12 13.10
C ARG A 130 -18.06 -15.97 14.09
N LEU A 131 -18.62 -16.05 15.29
CA LEU A 131 -18.34 -15.10 16.39
C LEU A 131 -16.96 -15.30 17.03
N GLY A 132 -16.20 -16.30 16.59
CA GLY A 132 -14.86 -16.64 17.06
C GLY A 132 -14.82 -17.49 18.34
N TYR A 133 -15.94 -18.02 18.80
CA TYR A 133 -16.00 -18.99 19.88
C TYR A 133 -15.91 -20.43 19.36
N GLU A 134 -15.09 -20.67 18.34
CA GLU A 134 -14.90 -22.01 17.77
C GLU A 134 -14.47 -23.02 18.84
N GLY A 135 -15.14 -24.17 18.88
CA GLY A 135 -14.91 -25.20 19.90
C GLY A 135 -15.51 -24.90 21.27
N VAL A 136 -16.15 -23.74 21.48
CA VAL A 136 -16.87 -23.43 22.72
C VAL A 136 -18.31 -23.94 22.61
N PRO A 137 -18.79 -24.75 23.57
CA PRO A 137 -20.16 -25.23 23.57
C PRO A 137 -21.12 -24.13 24.04
N LEU A 138 -21.52 -23.24 23.13
CA LEU A 138 -22.49 -22.19 23.43
C LEU A 138 -23.85 -22.82 23.77
N SER A 139 -24.50 -22.29 24.81
CA SER A 139 -25.89 -22.61 25.11
C SER A 139 -26.78 -21.75 24.22
N CYS A 140 -27.71 -22.38 23.49
CA CYS A 140 -28.75 -21.69 22.71
C CYS A 140 -30.11 -21.89 23.40
N GLN A 141 -30.65 -20.85 24.03
CA GLN A 141 -31.87 -20.95 24.84
C GLN A 141 -32.99 -20.12 24.21
N LEU A 142 -34.16 -20.72 24.01
CA LEU A 142 -35.33 -19.99 23.54
C LEU A 142 -35.70 -18.94 24.59
N TYR A 143 -35.71 -17.68 24.20
CA TYR A 143 -36.05 -16.57 25.08
C TYR A 143 -37.50 -16.14 24.93
N LYS A 144 -38.01 -16.06 23.70
CA LYS A 144 -39.42 -15.75 23.41
C LYS A 144 -39.79 -16.02 21.96
N MET A 145 -41.08 -16.19 21.71
CA MET A 145 -41.64 -16.12 20.38
C MET A 145 -42.34 -14.78 20.19
N LEU A 146 -42.13 -14.13 19.04
CA LEU A 146 -42.72 -12.84 18.70
C LEU A 146 -43.55 -12.91 17.43
N ILE A 147 -44.67 -12.20 17.45
CA ILE A 147 -45.58 -12.03 16.32
C ILE A 147 -45.65 -10.54 16.00
N TYR A 148 -45.42 -10.21 14.73
CA TYR A 148 -45.61 -8.86 14.19
C TYR A 148 -46.65 -8.94 13.08
N GLY A 149 -47.79 -8.29 13.27
CA GLY A 149 -48.77 -8.06 12.22
C GLY A 149 -48.53 -6.71 11.54
N GLN A 150 -49.48 -6.29 10.70
CA GLN A 150 -49.46 -4.97 10.06
C GLN A 150 -49.28 -3.83 11.09
N GLY A 151 -48.36 -2.90 10.81
CA GLY A 151 -47.95 -1.82 11.72
C GLY A 151 -46.99 -2.24 12.83
N GLY A 152 -46.65 -3.53 12.92
CA GLY A 152 -45.70 -4.06 13.88
C GLY A 152 -44.28 -3.55 13.61
N HIS A 153 -43.58 -3.09 14.65
CA HIS A 153 -42.24 -2.51 14.56
C HIS A 153 -41.58 -2.45 15.94
N PHE A 154 -40.30 -2.10 15.99
CA PHE A 154 -39.72 -1.48 17.18
C PHE A 154 -38.64 -0.48 16.79
N VAL A 155 -38.59 0.62 17.52
CA VAL A 155 -37.58 1.66 17.31
C VAL A 155 -36.21 1.18 17.74
N LYS A 156 -35.17 1.87 17.24
CA LYS A 156 -33.78 1.62 17.56
C LYS A 156 -33.57 1.56 19.08
N HIS A 157 -33.12 0.41 19.57
CA HIS A 157 -32.78 0.20 20.97
C HIS A 157 -31.64 -0.82 21.09
N GLN A 158 -31.06 -0.91 22.27
CA GLN A 158 -30.14 -1.97 22.65
C GLN A 158 -30.86 -2.86 23.65
N ASP A 159 -30.80 -4.18 23.45
CA ASP A 159 -31.33 -5.11 24.44
C ASP A 159 -30.44 -5.07 25.69
N THR A 160 -31.06 -5.01 26.87
CA THR A 160 -30.33 -5.34 28.11
C THR A 160 -30.01 -6.82 28.07
N GLU A 161 -28.80 -7.21 28.44
CA GLU A 161 -28.43 -8.62 28.61
C GLU A 161 -29.45 -9.33 29.50
N LYS A 162 -29.97 -10.46 29.01
CA LYS A 162 -31.11 -11.15 29.64
C LYS A 162 -30.68 -12.34 30.49
N GLU A 163 -29.53 -12.91 30.16
CA GLU A 163 -28.98 -14.11 30.77
C GLU A 163 -27.49 -13.92 31.07
N ASP A 164 -27.01 -14.52 32.15
CA ASP A 164 -25.59 -14.49 32.49
C ASP A 164 -24.76 -15.15 31.38
N GLY A 165 -23.73 -14.44 30.90
CA GLY A 165 -22.87 -14.92 29.83
C GLY A 165 -23.46 -14.81 28.42
N MET A 166 -24.59 -14.13 28.23
CA MET A 166 -25.14 -13.84 26.90
C MET A 166 -24.16 -13.03 26.06
N ILE A 167 -23.85 -13.52 24.85
CA ILE A 167 -22.91 -12.88 23.90
C ILE A 167 -23.60 -12.41 22.63
N ALA A 168 -24.69 -13.05 22.23
CA ALA A 168 -25.40 -12.75 20.99
C ALA A 168 -26.88 -13.16 21.08
N THR A 169 -27.67 -12.57 20.19
CA THR A 169 -29.07 -12.92 19.95
C THR A 169 -29.15 -13.61 18.59
N LEU A 170 -29.79 -14.77 18.55
CA LEU A 170 -30.18 -15.46 17.32
C LEU A 170 -31.68 -15.24 17.10
N VAL A 171 -32.04 -14.62 15.99
CA VAL A 171 -33.43 -14.43 15.54
C VAL A 171 -33.70 -15.42 14.43
N VAL A 172 -34.56 -16.41 14.67
CA VAL A 172 -35.03 -17.36 13.65
C VAL A 172 -36.43 -16.95 13.20
N GLN A 173 -36.57 -16.54 11.94
CA GLN A 173 -37.87 -16.33 11.31
C GLN A 173 -38.37 -17.66 10.74
N LEU A 174 -39.50 -18.14 11.26
CA LEU A 174 -40.23 -19.25 10.66
C LEU A 174 -40.82 -18.81 9.32
N PRO A 175 -41.14 -19.75 8.40
CA PRO A 175 -41.79 -19.41 7.14
C PRO A 175 -42.94 -18.41 7.38
N SER A 176 -42.84 -17.22 6.78
CA SER A 176 -43.71 -16.07 7.06
C SER A 176 -43.95 -15.30 5.76
N LEU A 177 -45.21 -14.98 5.46
CA LEU A 177 -45.61 -14.17 4.31
C LEU A 177 -45.90 -12.74 4.78
N HIS A 178 -44.96 -11.82 4.59
CA HIS A 178 -45.09 -10.42 5.00
C HIS A 178 -44.30 -9.45 4.10
N GLU A 179 -44.69 -8.18 4.11
CA GLU A 179 -44.00 -7.05 3.48
C GLU A 179 -43.49 -6.09 4.56
N GLY A 180 -42.34 -5.42 4.35
CA GLY A 180 -41.67 -4.63 5.40
C GLY A 180 -41.12 -5.52 6.54
N GLY A 181 -40.76 -4.96 7.70
CA GLY A 181 -40.28 -5.80 8.81
C GLY A 181 -38.83 -6.27 8.73
N ASP A 182 -37.94 -5.51 8.10
CA ASP A 182 -36.50 -5.81 8.10
C ASP A 182 -35.88 -5.56 9.48
N LEU A 183 -34.99 -6.46 9.91
CA LEU A 183 -34.18 -6.25 11.11
C LEU A 183 -32.94 -5.45 10.72
N VAL A 184 -32.80 -4.26 11.28
CA VAL A 184 -31.66 -3.36 11.01
C VAL A 184 -30.75 -3.34 12.24
N ILE A 185 -29.47 -3.61 12.01
CA ILE A 185 -28.44 -3.64 13.05
C ILE A 185 -27.53 -2.43 12.87
N TYR A 186 -27.26 -1.72 13.97
CA TYR A 186 -26.48 -0.49 14.00
C TYR A 186 -25.17 -0.69 14.74
N ARG A 187 -24.16 0.07 14.31
CA ARG A 187 -22.87 0.20 14.99
C ARG A 187 -22.42 1.66 14.92
N GLY A 188 -21.99 2.23 16.05
CA GLY A 188 -21.60 3.65 16.11
C GLY A 188 -22.71 4.61 15.65
N GLY A 189 -23.97 4.26 15.86
CA GLY A 189 -25.12 5.06 15.44
C GLY A 189 -25.56 4.91 13.98
N ARG A 190 -24.80 4.22 13.12
CA ARG A 190 -25.09 4.03 11.68
C ARG A 190 -25.67 2.64 11.40
N PRO A 191 -26.63 2.49 10.47
CA PRO A 191 -27.13 1.17 10.04
C PRO A 191 -26.02 0.45 9.27
N LEU A 192 -25.61 -0.71 9.75
CA LEU A 192 -24.51 -1.50 9.18
C LEU A 192 -25.02 -2.74 8.44
N HIS A 193 -25.98 -3.46 9.03
CA HIS A 193 -26.57 -4.65 8.40
C HIS A 193 -28.10 -4.56 8.39
N ARG A 194 -28.70 -5.13 7.35
CA ARG A 194 -30.15 -5.25 7.20
C ARG A 194 -30.48 -6.69 6.80
N HIS A 195 -31.26 -7.37 7.61
CA HIS A 195 -31.73 -8.74 7.37
C HIS A 195 -33.17 -8.72 6.91
N ASP A 196 -33.40 -9.10 5.66
CA ASP A 196 -34.72 -9.15 5.03
C ASP A 196 -35.44 -10.50 5.23
N PHE A 197 -34.71 -11.52 5.71
CA PHE A 197 -35.19 -12.88 5.95
C PHE A 197 -35.87 -13.54 4.73
N GLY A 198 -35.21 -13.46 3.56
CA GLY A 198 -35.64 -14.18 2.35
C GLY A 198 -36.77 -13.49 1.59
N LYS A 199 -37.01 -12.21 1.86
CA LYS A 199 -38.03 -11.44 1.11
C LYS A 199 -37.54 -11.03 -0.27
N ALA A 200 -36.27 -10.66 -0.41
CA ALA A 200 -35.71 -10.24 -1.69
C ALA A 200 -35.67 -11.38 -2.73
N ASP A 201 -35.47 -12.63 -2.29
CA ASP A 201 -35.42 -13.81 -3.17
C ASP A 201 -36.73 -14.62 -3.19
N GLY A 202 -37.75 -14.18 -2.43
CA GLY A 202 -39.07 -14.81 -2.38
C GLY A 202 -39.14 -16.11 -1.57
N SER A 203 -38.11 -16.46 -0.81
CA SER A 203 -38.04 -17.69 -0.01
C SER A 203 -38.65 -17.58 1.39
N ALA A 204 -38.98 -16.36 1.85
CA ALA A 204 -39.51 -16.06 3.20
C ALA A 204 -40.73 -16.91 3.60
N GLY A 205 -41.61 -17.23 2.65
CA GLY A 205 -42.82 -18.04 2.88
C GLY A 205 -42.60 -19.56 2.90
N TYR A 206 -41.39 -20.04 2.60
CA TYR A 206 -41.13 -21.46 2.38
C TYR A 206 -40.03 -22.02 3.26
N PHE A 207 -39.06 -21.19 3.67
CA PHE A 207 -37.90 -21.63 4.42
C PHE A 207 -37.71 -20.79 5.69
N PRO A 208 -37.22 -21.41 6.79
CA PRO A 208 -36.76 -20.65 7.93
C PRO A 208 -35.53 -19.83 7.56
N HIS A 209 -35.45 -18.64 8.10
CA HIS A 209 -34.32 -17.73 7.94
C HIS A 209 -33.81 -17.32 9.31
N TYR A 210 -32.56 -16.89 9.39
CA TYR A 210 -32.00 -16.44 10.64
C TYR A 210 -31.17 -15.17 10.46
N GLY A 211 -31.06 -14.43 11.56
CA GLY A 211 -30.14 -13.31 11.72
C GLY A 211 -29.52 -13.37 13.11
N VAL A 212 -28.25 -13.04 13.21
CA VAL A 212 -27.48 -13.02 14.45
C VAL A 212 -26.88 -11.65 14.63
N HIS A 213 -26.95 -11.13 15.84
CA HIS A 213 -26.23 -9.91 16.23
C HIS A 213 -25.72 -10.06 17.66
N TYR A 214 -24.67 -9.31 17.99
CA TYR A 214 -24.17 -9.26 19.36
C TYR A 214 -25.23 -8.75 20.35
N ALA A 215 -25.13 -9.17 21.60
CA ALA A 215 -26.11 -8.86 22.63
C ALA A 215 -26.20 -7.35 22.96
N ASP A 216 -25.09 -6.63 22.78
CA ASP A 216 -25.00 -5.18 22.98
C ASP A 216 -25.27 -4.37 21.70
N ALA A 217 -25.63 -5.03 20.58
CA ALA A 217 -25.87 -4.33 19.33
C ALA A 217 -27.17 -3.52 19.41
N GLU A 218 -27.09 -2.24 19.02
CA GLU A 218 -28.28 -1.44 18.73
C GLU A 218 -29.00 -2.00 17.51
N HIS A 219 -30.32 -2.18 17.60
CA HIS A 219 -31.11 -2.74 16.53
C HIS A 219 -32.53 -2.16 16.49
N SER A 220 -33.15 -2.18 15.31
CA SER A 220 -34.53 -1.77 15.07
C SER A 220 -35.22 -2.79 14.17
N LEU A 221 -36.55 -2.80 14.18
CA LEU A 221 -37.34 -3.52 13.19
C LEU A 221 -38.18 -2.49 12.44
N GLU A 222 -37.98 -2.45 11.13
CA GLU A 222 -38.79 -1.64 10.24
C GLU A 222 -40.27 -2.09 10.30
N THR A 223 -41.18 -1.21 9.91
CA THR A 223 -42.61 -1.50 10.01
C THR A 223 -43.02 -2.64 9.08
N VAL A 224 -43.74 -3.62 9.62
CA VAL A 224 -44.46 -4.63 8.82
C VAL A 224 -45.63 -3.93 8.13
N ILE A 225 -45.59 -3.89 6.81
CA ILE A 225 -46.58 -3.21 5.96
C ILE A 225 -47.80 -4.11 5.75
N LYS A 226 -47.59 -5.43 5.62
CA LYS A 226 -48.64 -6.40 5.32
C LYS A 226 -48.26 -7.80 5.82
N GLY A 227 -49.26 -8.59 6.20
CA GLY A 227 -49.07 -9.98 6.61
C GLY A 227 -48.56 -10.12 8.05
N TYR A 228 -47.99 -11.30 8.35
CA TYR A 228 -47.51 -11.64 9.70
C TYR A 228 -46.09 -12.19 9.64
N ARG A 229 -45.24 -11.66 10.51
CA ARG A 229 -43.88 -12.12 10.75
C ARG A 229 -43.83 -12.86 12.09
N LEU A 230 -43.48 -14.15 12.05
CA LEU A 230 -43.34 -15.01 13.22
C LEU A 230 -41.86 -15.34 13.45
N VAL A 231 -41.34 -14.99 14.62
CA VAL A 231 -39.93 -15.23 14.96
C VAL A 231 -39.75 -15.87 16.33
N LEU A 232 -38.73 -16.71 16.42
CA LEU A 232 -38.19 -17.27 17.66
C LEU A 232 -36.89 -16.53 17.96
N VAL A 233 -36.78 -16.00 19.17
CA VAL A 233 -35.59 -15.29 19.63
C VAL A 233 -34.87 -16.17 20.64
N TYR A 234 -33.60 -16.44 20.37
CA TYR A 234 -32.73 -17.26 21.19
C TYR A 234 -31.59 -16.42 21.78
N SER A 235 -31.28 -16.68 23.05
CA SER A 235 -30.08 -16.18 23.72
C SER A 235 -28.93 -17.16 23.52
N LEU A 236 -27.81 -16.67 22.99
CA LEU A 236 -26.56 -17.43 22.86
C LEU A 236 -25.65 -17.08 24.03
N CYS A 237 -25.41 -18.04 24.91
CA CYS A 237 -24.70 -17.84 26.17
C CYS A 237 -23.44 -18.69 26.26
N LEU A 238 -22.37 -18.10 26.80
CA LEU A 238 -21.19 -18.83 27.20
C LEU A 238 -21.50 -19.75 28.39
N PRO A 239 -20.85 -20.92 28.49
CA PRO A 239 -20.89 -21.71 29.71
C PRO A 239 -20.45 -20.88 30.92
N ALA A 240 -21.06 -21.09 32.09
CA ALA A 240 -20.78 -20.30 33.30
C ALA A 240 -19.27 -20.21 33.65
N LYS A 241 -18.50 -21.28 33.39
CA LYS A 241 -17.04 -21.34 33.63
C LYS A 241 -16.21 -20.55 32.61
N MET A 242 -16.83 -20.13 31.50
CA MET A 242 -16.20 -19.50 30.33
C MET A 242 -16.70 -18.07 30.08
N VAL A 243 -17.51 -17.50 30.99
CA VAL A 243 -18.04 -16.12 30.87
C VAL A 243 -16.92 -15.07 30.75
N HIS A 244 -15.74 -15.34 31.31
CA HIS A 244 -14.54 -14.50 31.17
C HIS A 244 -14.01 -14.38 29.72
N LEU A 245 -14.45 -15.26 28.81
CA LEU A 245 -14.11 -15.19 27.37
C LEU A 245 -14.99 -14.22 26.60
N LYS A 246 -15.99 -13.61 27.25
CA LYS A 246 -16.92 -12.67 26.62
C LYS A 246 -16.15 -11.49 26.02
N LYS A 247 -16.25 -11.34 24.71
CA LYS A 247 -15.71 -10.21 23.94
C LYS A 247 -16.62 -8.98 24.08
N SER A 248 -16.01 -7.79 23.99
CA SER A 248 -16.73 -6.51 23.96
C SER A 248 -17.08 -6.12 22.52
N SER A 249 -18.34 -6.21 22.13
CA SER A 249 -18.78 -5.92 20.75
C SER A 249 -18.97 -4.43 20.44
N ASN A 250 -19.05 -3.58 21.48
CA ASN A 250 -19.00 -2.12 21.36
C ASN A 250 -17.62 -1.53 21.07
N LYS A 251 -16.55 -2.33 21.06
CA LYS A 251 -15.25 -1.89 20.53
C LYS A 251 -15.28 -2.04 19.02
N LEU A 252 -14.94 -0.99 18.30
CA LEU A 252 -14.70 -1.13 16.86
C LEU A 252 -13.53 -2.11 16.67
N MET A 253 -13.51 -2.86 15.58
CA MET A 253 -12.34 -3.69 15.23
C MET A 253 -11.07 -2.81 15.17
N SER A 254 -11.23 -1.50 14.89
CA SER A 254 -10.21 -0.47 14.98
C SER A 254 -9.72 -0.19 16.40
N ASP A 255 -10.57 -0.31 17.44
CA ASP A 255 -10.18 -0.17 18.84
C ASP A 255 -9.45 -1.42 19.35
N GLU A 256 -9.86 -2.61 18.92
CA GLU A 256 -9.12 -3.86 19.18
C GLU A 256 -7.79 -3.90 18.41
N LEU A 257 -7.73 -3.40 17.16
CA LEU A 257 -6.48 -3.22 16.42
C LEU A 257 -5.60 -2.15 17.07
N ALA A 258 -6.15 -1.01 17.48
CA ALA A 258 -5.43 0.03 18.19
C ALA A 258 -4.89 -0.49 19.54
N GLU A 259 -5.66 -1.27 20.29
CA GLU A 259 -5.20 -1.91 21.54
C GLU A 259 -4.27 -3.10 21.32
N ALA A 260 -4.41 -3.87 20.25
CA ALA A 260 -3.47 -4.95 19.92
C ALA A 260 -2.11 -4.39 19.46
N VAL A 261 -2.10 -3.21 18.83
CA VAL A 261 -0.88 -2.50 18.46
C VAL A 261 -0.33 -1.68 19.66
N ALA A 262 -1.19 -1.14 20.53
CA ALA A 262 -0.78 -0.39 21.73
C ALA A 262 -0.50 -1.26 22.97
N GLY A 263 -0.99 -2.50 23.02
CA GLY A 263 -0.84 -3.44 24.13
C GLY A 263 0.61 -3.84 24.40
N PRO A 264 1.40 -4.20 23.36
CA PRO A 264 2.84 -4.41 23.50
C PRO A 264 3.59 -3.16 24.01
N TRP A 265 3.10 -1.95 23.72
CA TRP A 265 3.69 -0.69 24.20
C TRP A 265 3.42 -0.42 25.69
N MET A 266 2.25 -0.78 26.23
CA MET A 266 2.01 -0.68 27.68
C MET A 266 2.88 -1.64 28.50
N LEU A 267 3.17 -2.83 27.97
CA LEU A 267 4.04 -3.81 28.64
C LEU A 267 5.53 -3.41 28.57
N LEU A 268 5.97 -2.78 27.48
CA LEU A 268 7.35 -2.28 27.33
C LEU A 268 7.66 -1.04 28.19
N ASN A 269 6.65 -0.27 28.61
CA ASN A 269 6.84 0.95 29.41
C ASN A 269 6.50 0.81 30.90
N CYS A 270 6.04 -0.37 31.37
CA CYS A 270 5.70 -0.58 32.79
C CYS A 270 6.75 -1.34 33.61
N GLY A 271 7.93 -1.66 33.07
CA GLY A 271 8.99 -2.22 33.91
C GLY A 271 10.32 -2.34 33.18
N GLU A 272 11.39 -1.89 33.85
CA GLU A 272 12.77 -2.23 33.51
C GLU A 272 12.88 -3.75 33.28
N LEU A 273 13.17 -4.17 32.04
CA LEU A 273 13.96 -5.36 31.65
C LEU A 273 13.63 -5.75 30.20
N ALA A 274 14.44 -5.25 29.26
CA ALA A 274 15.02 -6.03 28.15
C ALA A 274 15.67 -5.09 27.13
N LYS A 275 16.79 -4.48 27.51
CA LYS A 275 17.89 -4.27 26.55
C LYS A 275 18.49 -5.65 26.28
N VAL A 276 17.88 -6.44 25.41
CA VAL A 276 18.51 -7.66 24.87
C VAL A 276 18.16 -7.75 23.40
N GLU A 277 19.15 -7.37 22.58
CA GLU A 277 19.39 -7.86 21.21
C GLU A 277 18.20 -7.90 20.26
N LEU A 278 17.72 -6.71 19.86
CA LEU A 278 17.04 -6.51 18.58
C LEU A 278 18.09 -6.13 17.53
N ASP A 279 18.98 -7.06 17.20
CA ASP A 279 19.94 -6.90 16.12
C ASP A 279 19.84 -8.09 15.15
N LYS A 280 19.55 -7.77 13.88
CA LYS A 280 19.92 -8.49 12.64
C LYS A 280 18.96 -9.42 11.88
N GLU A 281 17.66 -9.48 12.13
CA GLU A 281 16.73 -10.20 11.22
C GLU A 281 15.41 -9.45 10.94
N GLN A 282 15.49 -8.14 10.68
CA GLN A 282 14.38 -7.37 10.12
C GLN A 282 14.64 -7.10 8.63
N GLU A 283 14.32 -8.06 7.77
CA GLU A 283 14.18 -7.77 6.34
C GLU A 283 12.98 -8.52 5.75
N GLU A 284 12.20 -7.77 4.96
CA GLU A 284 10.98 -8.14 4.23
C GLU A 284 9.68 -8.34 5.02
N VAL A 285 9.21 -7.28 5.69
CA VAL A 285 7.77 -7.01 5.68
C VAL A 285 7.41 -6.48 4.28
N SER A 286 6.66 -7.28 3.50
CA SER A 286 6.33 -7.03 2.09
C SER A 286 5.63 -5.67 1.86
N ALA A 287 5.96 -4.99 0.76
CA ALA A 287 5.25 -3.79 0.31
C ALA A 287 3.72 -4.02 0.18
N THR A 288 3.30 -5.26 -0.10
CA THR A 288 1.89 -5.67 -0.17
C THR A 288 1.19 -5.56 1.19
N PHE A 289 1.88 -5.84 2.29
CA PHE A 289 1.34 -5.71 3.64
C PHE A 289 1.03 -4.25 3.96
N PHE A 290 1.99 -3.35 3.72
CA PHE A 290 1.80 -1.93 3.96
C PHE A 290 0.73 -1.31 3.07
N ARG A 291 0.61 -1.77 1.81
CA ARG A 291 -0.51 -1.37 0.94
C ARG A 291 -1.87 -1.73 1.56
N THR A 292 -2.01 -2.96 2.05
CA THR A 292 -3.26 -3.43 2.67
C THR A 292 -3.58 -2.64 3.94
N LEU A 293 -2.59 -2.39 4.80
CA LEU A 293 -2.79 -1.56 6.00
C LEU A 293 -3.19 -0.14 5.64
N SER A 294 -2.55 0.46 4.64
CA SER A 294 -2.92 1.80 4.17
C SER A 294 -4.35 1.87 3.64
N GLU A 295 -4.82 0.85 2.92
CA GLU A 295 -6.21 0.76 2.45
C GLU A 295 -7.19 0.71 3.64
N LEU A 296 -6.88 -0.09 4.68
CA LEU A 296 -7.69 -0.16 5.89
C LEU A 296 -7.71 1.18 6.67
N VAL A 297 -6.55 1.83 6.80
CA VAL A 297 -6.41 3.14 7.45
C VAL A 297 -7.17 4.21 6.66
N VAL A 298 -7.10 4.16 5.33
CA VAL A 298 -7.88 5.00 4.42
C VAL A 298 -9.36 4.78 4.69
N ASP A 299 -9.85 3.53 4.68
CA ASP A 299 -11.27 3.20 4.88
C ASP A 299 -11.80 3.66 6.23
N ALA A 300 -11.02 3.48 7.31
CA ALA A 300 -11.36 3.94 8.66
C ALA A 300 -11.66 5.44 8.72
N SER A 301 -11.07 6.25 7.83
CA SER A 301 -11.34 7.69 7.71
C SER A 301 -11.06 8.48 8.99
N ASP A 302 -10.09 8.03 9.80
CA ASP A 302 -9.70 8.63 11.08
C ASP A 302 -8.28 9.20 11.03
N LEU A 303 -8.16 10.53 11.18
CA LEU A 303 -6.88 11.25 11.15
C LEU A 303 -5.94 10.85 12.30
N SER A 304 -6.49 10.48 13.47
CA SER A 304 -5.69 10.06 14.62
C SER A 304 -5.04 8.70 14.37
N LEU A 305 -5.76 7.81 13.68
CA LEU A 305 -5.25 6.51 13.28
C LEU A 305 -4.15 6.64 12.22
N ILE A 306 -4.31 7.55 11.26
CA ILE A 306 -3.28 7.84 10.25
C ILE A 306 -2.01 8.38 10.90
N ASP A 307 -2.15 9.32 11.83
CA ASP A 307 -1.02 9.87 12.57
C ASP A 307 -0.26 8.79 13.33
N PHE A 308 -1.01 7.94 14.05
CA PHE A 308 -0.43 6.79 14.74
C PHE A 308 0.26 5.82 13.78
N PHE A 309 -0.40 5.48 12.67
CA PHE A 309 0.11 4.58 11.65
C PHE A 309 1.44 5.09 11.09
N LEU A 310 1.51 6.35 10.67
CA LEU A 310 2.73 6.92 10.09
C LEU A 310 3.87 6.99 11.10
N ILE A 311 3.60 7.49 12.31
CA ILE A 311 4.64 7.74 13.31
C ILE A 311 5.16 6.45 13.97
N ASN A 312 4.32 5.43 14.13
CA ASN A 312 4.67 4.25 14.94
C ASN A 312 4.79 2.97 14.13
N VAL A 313 3.99 2.79 13.07
CA VAL A 313 3.98 1.56 12.25
C VAL A 313 4.81 1.74 10.99
N TYR A 314 4.72 2.92 10.36
CA TYR A 314 5.44 3.27 9.13
C TYR A 314 6.77 3.98 9.37
N LYS A 315 7.16 4.14 10.64
CA LYS A 315 8.20 5.05 11.12
C LYS A 315 9.50 5.02 10.32
N ASP A 316 9.98 3.84 9.95
CA ASP A 316 11.28 3.65 9.30
C ASP A 316 11.17 3.15 7.84
N ARG A 317 9.96 3.17 7.27
CA ARG A 317 9.66 2.61 5.93
C ARG A 317 9.63 3.66 4.82
N PHE A 318 10.64 4.52 4.79
CA PHE A 318 10.80 5.55 3.76
C PHE A 318 11.15 4.98 2.37
N ASP A 319 11.52 3.70 2.31
CA ASP A 319 11.69 2.91 1.09
C ASP A 319 10.36 2.68 0.34
N LEU A 320 9.23 2.79 1.05
CA LEU A 320 7.90 2.51 0.50
C LEU A 320 7.09 3.81 0.37
N ALA A 321 7.10 4.45 -0.78
CA ALA A 321 6.21 5.59 -1.05
C ALA A 321 4.79 5.15 -1.44
N ALA A 322 4.68 4.05 -2.20
CA ALA A 322 3.43 3.64 -2.83
C ALA A 322 2.25 3.42 -1.86
N PRO A 323 2.44 2.80 -0.67
CA PRO A 323 1.36 2.66 0.31
C PRO A 323 0.84 3.98 0.87
N LEU A 324 1.57 5.09 0.77
CA LEU A 324 1.12 6.38 1.30
C LEU A 324 0.26 7.16 0.31
N ILE A 325 0.33 6.84 -0.98
CA ILE A 325 -0.42 7.53 -2.04
C ILE A 325 -1.93 7.50 -1.77
N PRO A 326 -2.58 6.36 -1.42
CA PRO A 326 -4.01 6.33 -1.16
C PRO A 326 -4.43 7.21 0.01
N ILE A 327 -3.59 7.31 1.05
CA ILE A 327 -3.81 8.17 2.21
C ILE A 327 -3.82 9.63 1.75
N VAL A 328 -2.76 10.09 1.10
CA VAL A 328 -2.68 11.49 0.63
C VAL A 328 -3.77 11.80 -0.40
N ARG A 329 -4.16 10.83 -1.23
CA ARG A 329 -5.25 10.99 -2.20
C ARG A 329 -6.61 11.15 -1.53
N LYS A 330 -6.90 10.46 -0.42
CA LYS A 330 -8.23 10.51 0.22
C LYS A 330 -8.47 11.80 1.01
N PHE A 331 -7.52 12.23 1.84
CA PHE A 331 -7.72 13.32 2.80
C PHE A 331 -7.37 14.70 2.22
N ALA A 332 -7.84 15.77 2.86
CA ALA A 332 -7.46 17.14 2.51
C ALA A 332 -6.02 17.41 2.95
N TRP A 333 -5.29 18.21 2.17
CA TRP A 333 -3.89 18.52 2.49
C TRP A 333 -3.73 19.22 3.85
N ASP A 334 -4.67 20.07 4.23
CA ASP A 334 -4.65 20.77 5.52
C ASP A 334 -4.69 19.82 6.73
N ASP A 335 -5.27 18.62 6.55
CA ASP A 335 -5.34 17.59 7.58
C ASP A 335 -4.09 16.69 7.57
N ILE A 336 -3.70 16.20 6.38
CA ILE A 336 -2.63 15.19 6.25
C ILE A 336 -1.22 15.80 6.21
N GLY A 337 -1.08 17.02 5.71
CA GLY A 337 0.20 17.71 5.55
C GLY A 337 0.97 17.89 6.86
N PRO A 338 0.33 18.35 7.96
CA PRO A 338 0.96 18.42 9.28
C PRO A 338 1.42 17.06 9.81
N ILE A 339 0.64 16.00 9.58
CA ILE A 339 0.97 14.63 10.00
C ILE A 339 2.21 14.12 9.26
N LEU A 340 2.23 14.24 7.93
CA LEU A 340 3.39 13.86 7.11
C LEU A 340 4.64 14.65 7.50
N SER A 341 4.50 15.95 7.77
CA SER A 341 5.63 16.78 8.19
C SER A 341 6.24 16.28 9.49
N ARG A 342 5.39 15.96 10.49
CA ARG A 342 5.81 15.39 11.77
C ARG A 342 6.44 14.00 11.61
N TRP A 343 5.89 13.15 10.74
CA TRP A 343 6.48 11.85 10.46
C TRP A 343 7.89 11.95 9.87
N LEU A 344 8.15 13.00 9.07
CA LEU A 344 9.46 13.26 8.48
C LEU A 344 10.41 14.04 9.40
N ASP A 345 10.00 14.37 10.63
CA ASP A 345 10.87 15.05 11.58
C ASP A 345 12.00 14.13 12.05
N GLY A 346 13.24 14.62 11.93
CA GLY A 346 14.44 13.87 12.28
C GLY A 346 14.88 12.83 11.24
N VAL A 347 14.16 12.70 10.13
CA VAL A 347 14.54 11.85 9.00
C VAL A 347 15.65 12.51 8.19
N ASP A 348 16.59 11.70 7.69
CA ASP A 348 17.61 12.13 6.75
C ASP A 348 16.99 12.89 5.56
N ASP A 349 17.53 14.06 5.22
CA ASP A 349 16.94 14.94 4.20
C ASP A 349 16.91 14.26 2.81
N GLY A 350 17.86 13.36 2.51
CA GLY A 350 17.90 12.60 1.25
C GLY A 350 16.77 11.58 1.17
N LYS A 351 16.56 10.79 2.23
CA LYS A 351 15.43 9.84 2.32
C LYS A 351 14.08 10.55 2.36
N ALA A 352 13.97 11.65 3.10
CA ALA A 352 12.75 12.45 3.17
C ALA A 352 12.39 13.05 1.80
N MET A 353 13.37 13.63 1.09
CA MET A 353 13.20 14.11 -0.28
C MET A 353 12.74 12.98 -1.21
N ALA A 354 13.36 11.80 -1.10
CA ALA A 354 13.04 10.64 -1.92
C ALA A 354 11.58 10.21 -1.78
N VAL A 355 11.12 9.99 -0.54
CA VAL A 355 9.76 9.50 -0.31
C VAL A 355 8.71 10.54 -0.72
N LEU A 356 8.96 11.83 -0.45
CA LEU A 356 8.06 12.91 -0.85
C LEU A 356 7.89 12.98 -2.37
N LEU A 357 8.98 12.94 -3.13
CA LEU A 357 8.92 13.02 -4.59
C LEU A 357 8.26 11.79 -5.21
N ASN A 358 8.46 10.60 -4.66
CA ASN A 358 7.77 9.39 -5.12
C ASN A 358 6.27 9.41 -4.79
N ILE A 359 5.85 9.99 -3.65
CA ILE A 359 4.43 10.20 -3.36
C ILE A 359 3.81 11.14 -4.39
N VAL A 360 4.47 12.28 -4.68
CA VAL A 360 4.00 13.22 -5.73
C VAL A 360 3.91 12.52 -7.08
N ASP A 361 4.91 11.72 -7.44
CA ASP A 361 4.93 11.02 -8.72
C ASP A 361 3.75 10.08 -8.92
N GLY A 362 3.37 9.37 -7.85
CA GLY A 362 2.20 8.49 -7.86
C GLY A 362 0.85 9.19 -7.68
N LEU A 363 0.82 10.43 -7.18
CA LEU A 363 -0.38 11.26 -7.12
C LEU A 363 -0.69 11.93 -8.46
N GLY A 364 0.35 12.38 -9.17
CA GLY A 364 0.18 13.20 -10.36
C GLY A 364 -0.19 14.66 -10.04
N LEU A 365 -0.83 15.34 -11.00
CA LEU A 365 -1.37 16.70 -10.84
C LEU A 365 -2.80 16.71 -10.26
N GLU A 366 -3.28 15.59 -9.72
CA GLU A 366 -4.57 15.51 -9.05
C GLU A 366 -4.53 16.33 -7.76
N LYS A 367 -5.51 17.24 -7.57
CA LYS A 367 -5.64 18.10 -6.38
C LYS A 367 -4.40 18.99 -6.13
N GLU A 368 -4.26 20.07 -6.92
CA GLU A 368 -3.11 21.00 -6.97
C GLU A 368 -2.43 21.33 -5.62
N ALA A 369 -3.18 21.46 -4.52
CA ALA A 369 -2.64 21.78 -3.20
C ALA A 369 -1.62 20.74 -2.67
N ALA A 370 -1.89 19.43 -2.82
CA ALA A 370 -1.03 18.40 -2.25
C ALA A 370 0.30 18.22 -3.04
N PRO A 371 0.31 18.07 -4.38
CA PRO A 371 1.54 18.04 -5.16
C PRO A 371 2.41 19.28 -4.92
N THR A 372 1.83 20.49 -4.94
CA THR A 372 2.58 21.74 -4.72
C THR A 372 3.27 21.76 -3.36
N ALA A 373 2.56 21.38 -2.30
CA ALA A 373 3.10 21.39 -0.94
C ALA A 373 4.15 20.28 -0.71
N LEU A 374 3.95 19.09 -1.26
CA LEU A 374 4.93 18.00 -1.21
C LEU A 374 6.21 18.37 -1.95
N VAL A 375 6.11 18.99 -3.13
CA VAL A 375 7.26 19.48 -3.91
C VAL A 375 8.00 20.56 -3.14
N LYS A 376 7.28 21.47 -2.48
CA LYS A 376 7.89 22.48 -1.61
C LYS A 376 8.68 21.84 -0.47
N LEU A 377 8.09 20.89 0.25
CA LEU A 377 8.78 20.16 1.33
C LEU A 377 10.02 19.43 0.79
N ALA A 378 9.90 18.70 -0.32
CA ALA A 378 11.03 17.99 -0.93
C ALA A 378 12.16 18.95 -1.33
N SER A 379 11.81 20.11 -1.87
CA SER A 379 12.78 21.11 -2.30
C SER A 379 13.48 21.78 -1.11
N GLU A 380 12.78 22.00 0.00
CA GLU A 380 13.39 22.47 1.25
C GLU A 380 14.42 21.47 1.81
N ARG A 381 14.18 20.16 1.62
CA ARG A 381 15.16 19.10 1.95
C ARG A 381 16.34 19.12 0.98
N ALA A 382 16.08 19.22 -0.32
CA ALA A 382 17.11 19.29 -1.36
C ALA A 382 18.10 20.45 -1.15
N LEU A 383 17.62 21.60 -0.70
CA LEU A 383 18.48 22.77 -0.45
C LEU A 383 19.52 22.54 0.65
N LYS A 384 19.24 21.65 1.62
CA LYS A 384 20.12 21.30 2.74
C LYS A 384 21.20 20.28 2.37
N LEU A 385 21.00 19.51 1.31
CA LEU A 385 21.91 18.45 0.90
C LEU A 385 23.20 18.99 0.27
N SER A 386 24.29 18.22 0.45
CA SER A 386 25.54 18.40 -0.29
C SER A 386 25.35 18.01 -1.77
N TRP A 387 26.26 18.42 -2.65
CA TRP A 387 26.20 18.01 -4.07
C TRP A 387 26.33 16.49 -4.23
N ASP A 388 27.24 15.87 -3.47
CA ASP A 388 27.47 14.43 -3.54
C ASP A 388 26.22 13.65 -3.12
N ASP A 389 25.54 14.07 -2.05
CA ASP A 389 24.35 13.37 -1.56
C ASP A 389 23.13 13.62 -2.46
N LEU A 390 23.03 14.82 -3.02
CA LEU A 390 21.97 15.16 -3.97
C LEU A 390 22.12 14.34 -5.26
N MET A 391 23.34 14.18 -5.79
CA MET A 391 23.57 13.43 -7.04
C MET A 391 23.62 11.92 -6.89
N LYS A 392 23.94 11.38 -5.70
CA LYS A 392 23.78 9.94 -5.39
C LYS A 392 22.32 9.49 -5.50
N SER A 393 21.40 10.39 -5.20
CA SER A 393 19.97 10.15 -5.31
C SER A 393 19.57 10.28 -6.77
N ASN A 394 19.15 9.18 -7.43
CA ASN A 394 18.63 9.22 -8.82
C ASN A 394 17.32 10.03 -8.99
N ILE A 395 16.97 10.82 -7.97
CA ILE A 395 15.71 11.50 -7.76
C ILE A 395 15.83 12.98 -8.13
N VAL A 396 17.03 13.47 -8.49
CA VAL A 396 17.22 14.86 -8.96
C VAL A 396 16.40 15.15 -10.22
N SER A 397 16.27 14.18 -11.12
CA SER A 397 15.39 14.29 -12.29
C SER A 397 13.93 14.42 -11.87
N LEU A 398 13.52 13.65 -10.86
CA LEU A 398 12.16 13.69 -10.29
C LEU A 398 11.88 15.02 -9.58
N LEU A 399 12.87 15.57 -8.87
CA LEU A 399 12.79 16.90 -8.25
C LEU A 399 12.51 17.97 -9.32
N TRP A 400 13.29 17.98 -10.40
CA TRP A 400 13.13 18.98 -11.46
C TRP A 400 11.87 18.79 -12.30
N LYS A 401 11.46 17.54 -12.58
CA LYS A 401 10.16 17.22 -13.16
C LYS A 401 9.04 17.90 -12.37
N TRP A 402 8.98 17.67 -11.06
CA TRP A 402 7.89 18.16 -10.22
C TRP A 402 8.01 19.64 -9.84
N LEU A 403 9.23 20.21 -9.78
CA LEU A 403 9.43 21.66 -9.69
C LEU A 403 8.83 22.39 -10.89
N ILE A 404 9.05 21.87 -12.10
CA ILE A 404 8.47 22.46 -13.31
C ILE A 404 6.95 22.35 -13.29
N GLN A 405 6.44 21.13 -13.05
CA GLN A 405 5.01 20.84 -13.19
C GLN A 405 4.15 21.44 -12.06
N ALA A 406 4.63 21.44 -10.81
CA ALA A 406 3.85 21.81 -9.63
C ALA A 406 4.53 22.82 -8.69
N GLY A 407 5.81 23.15 -8.91
CA GLY A 407 6.53 24.11 -8.06
C GLY A 407 6.09 25.55 -8.29
N ASP A 408 6.12 26.37 -7.24
CA ASP A 408 5.95 27.81 -7.33
C ASP A 408 7.26 28.52 -7.73
N LYS A 409 7.15 29.72 -8.32
CA LYS A 409 8.31 30.49 -8.81
C LYS A 409 9.38 30.71 -7.74
N GLN A 410 8.99 31.05 -6.50
CA GLN A 410 9.94 31.36 -5.43
C GLN A 410 10.74 30.11 -5.03
N MET A 411 10.09 28.95 -4.99
CA MET A 411 10.73 27.68 -4.70
C MET A 411 11.71 27.29 -5.81
N ILE A 412 11.27 27.41 -7.07
CA ILE A 412 12.11 27.13 -8.24
C ILE A 412 13.34 28.05 -8.24
N GLU A 413 13.17 29.34 -7.95
CA GLU A 413 14.28 30.31 -7.90
C GLU A 413 15.37 29.91 -6.90
N LYS A 414 14.98 29.45 -5.71
CA LYS A 414 15.93 29.00 -4.68
C LYS A 414 16.71 27.77 -5.13
N VAL A 415 16.02 26.78 -5.69
CA VAL A 415 16.66 25.55 -6.18
C VAL A 415 17.56 25.87 -7.37
N ALA A 416 17.06 26.61 -8.35
CA ALA A 416 17.84 27.08 -9.51
C ALA A 416 19.09 27.85 -9.09
N THR A 417 19.01 28.68 -8.04
CA THR A 417 20.16 29.42 -7.52
C THR A 417 21.24 28.50 -6.95
N LYS A 418 20.85 27.40 -6.28
CA LYS A 418 21.79 26.36 -5.88
C LYS A 418 22.41 25.69 -7.10
N PHE A 419 21.61 25.20 -8.06
CA PHE A 419 22.12 24.46 -9.24
C PHE A 419 22.99 25.29 -10.19
N LYS A 420 22.82 26.62 -10.24
CA LYS A 420 23.73 27.51 -10.98
C LYS A 420 25.18 27.50 -10.48
N THR A 421 25.42 27.11 -9.23
CA THR A 421 26.79 27.05 -8.65
C THR A 421 27.42 25.65 -8.77
N MET A 422 26.69 24.69 -9.35
CA MET A 422 27.18 23.35 -9.62
C MET A 422 28.20 23.37 -10.77
N ASP A 423 29.16 22.45 -10.75
CA ASP A 423 30.01 22.19 -11.92
C ASP A 423 29.11 21.88 -13.13
N PRO A 424 29.17 22.69 -14.20
CA PRO A 424 28.29 22.51 -15.34
C PRO A 424 28.41 21.11 -15.96
N SER A 425 29.55 20.43 -15.86
CA SER A 425 29.75 19.05 -16.35
C SER A 425 28.78 18.03 -15.73
N GLN A 426 28.32 18.30 -14.50
CA GLN A 426 27.45 17.42 -13.71
C GLN A 426 25.95 17.71 -13.89
N LEU A 427 25.59 18.77 -14.63
CA LEU A 427 24.18 19.16 -14.83
C LEU A 427 23.41 18.26 -15.80
N GLY A 428 24.04 17.24 -16.42
CA GLY A 428 23.41 16.36 -17.41
C GLY A 428 22.03 15.80 -16.99
N PRO A 429 21.89 15.15 -15.82
CA PRO A 429 20.60 14.61 -15.36
C PRO A 429 19.51 15.68 -15.15
N VAL A 430 19.90 16.91 -14.80
CA VAL A 430 18.99 18.05 -14.64
C VAL A 430 18.47 18.49 -16.01
N MET A 431 19.35 18.54 -17.00
CA MET A 431 19.00 18.91 -18.37
C MET A 431 18.06 17.91 -19.04
N GLU A 432 18.25 16.61 -18.79
CA GLU A 432 17.33 15.58 -19.27
C GLU A 432 15.91 15.83 -18.73
N ALA A 433 15.79 16.09 -17.43
CA ALA A 433 14.50 16.43 -16.81
C ALA A 433 13.89 17.72 -17.40
N PHE A 434 14.69 18.73 -17.73
CA PHE A 434 14.22 19.94 -18.41
C PHE A 434 13.68 19.64 -19.81
N VAL A 435 14.43 18.93 -20.64
CA VAL A 435 14.01 18.60 -22.00
C VAL A 435 12.73 17.76 -22.00
N GLU A 436 12.60 16.82 -21.06
CA GLU A 436 11.39 15.99 -20.94
C GLU A 436 10.15 16.76 -20.46
N ASN A 437 10.33 17.85 -19.71
CA ASN A 437 9.24 18.57 -19.05
C ASN A 437 9.03 20.01 -19.55
N ALA A 438 9.80 20.47 -20.54
CA ALA A 438 9.71 21.82 -21.10
C ALA A 438 8.29 22.18 -21.55
N GLY A 439 7.54 21.22 -22.07
CA GLY A 439 6.16 21.41 -22.53
C GLY A 439 5.14 21.75 -21.44
N TYR A 440 5.49 21.65 -20.16
CA TYR A 440 4.64 22.07 -19.03
C TYR A 440 4.81 23.54 -18.66
N ILE A 441 5.82 24.23 -19.19
CA ILE A 441 6.03 25.65 -18.95
C ILE A 441 5.28 26.43 -20.03
N GLU A 442 4.21 27.13 -19.66
CA GLU A 442 3.43 27.90 -20.63
C GLU A 442 4.18 29.16 -21.09
N ARG A 443 3.86 29.64 -22.31
CA ARG A 443 4.44 30.88 -22.83
C ARG A 443 4.02 32.05 -21.94
N GLY A 444 5.00 32.74 -21.36
CA GLY A 444 4.77 33.86 -20.44
C GLY A 444 4.60 33.44 -18.98
N ASP A 445 4.83 32.17 -18.67
CA ASP A 445 4.96 31.67 -17.30
C ASP A 445 6.17 32.34 -16.62
N ASP A 446 5.95 32.81 -15.40
CA ASP A 446 6.98 33.50 -14.61
C ASP A 446 8.08 32.54 -14.14
N LYS A 447 7.86 31.22 -14.25
CA LYS A 447 8.86 30.16 -14.06
C LYS A 447 9.98 30.18 -15.11
N CYS A 448 9.74 30.68 -16.32
CA CYS A 448 10.77 30.75 -17.37
C CYS A 448 11.99 31.55 -16.92
N GLU A 449 11.76 32.66 -16.20
CA GLU A 449 12.81 33.58 -15.73
C GLU A 449 13.80 32.91 -14.77
N VAL A 450 13.35 31.89 -14.03
CA VAL A 450 14.14 31.22 -12.99
C VAL A 450 14.78 29.92 -13.48
N VAL A 451 14.21 29.25 -14.49
CA VAL A 451 14.76 28.01 -15.08
C VAL A 451 15.79 28.31 -16.18
N ALA A 452 15.52 29.28 -17.06
CA ALA A 452 16.38 29.59 -18.20
C ALA A 452 17.87 29.86 -17.84
N PRO A 453 18.20 30.55 -16.74
CA PRO A 453 19.59 30.73 -16.33
C PRO A 453 20.36 29.43 -16.04
N VAL A 454 19.68 28.37 -15.57
CA VAL A 454 20.33 27.07 -15.30
C VAL A 454 20.69 26.37 -16.61
N ILE A 455 19.79 26.42 -17.59
CA ILE A 455 20.02 25.91 -18.95
C ILE A 455 21.20 26.67 -19.59
N ALA A 456 21.22 28.00 -19.48
CA ALA A 456 22.24 28.85 -20.08
C ALA A 456 23.66 28.48 -19.62
N VAL A 457 23.86 28.20 -18.32
CA VAL A 457 25.16 27.79 -17.77
C VAL A 457 25.68 26.50 -18.42
N ARG A 458 24.80 25.51 -18.63
CA ARG A 458 25.17 24.25 -19.29
C ARG A 458 25.43 24.44 -20.79
N VAL A 459 24.62 25.26 -21.46
CA VAL A 459 24.81 25.59 -22.88
C VAL A 459 26.16 26.25 -23.13
N GLU A 460 26.56 27.21 -22.29
CA GLU A 460 27.86 27.88 -22.39
C GLU A 460 29.02 26.89 -22.19
N TRP A 461 28.91 26.02 -21.19
CA TRP A 461 29.89 24.95 -20.95
C TRP A 461 29.99 23.98 -22.14
N LEU A 462 28.86 23.50 -22.67
CA LEU A 462 28.83 22.61 -23.85
C LEU A 462 29.50 23.26 -25.06
N LYS A 463 29.21 24.55 -25.32
CA LYS A 463 29.87 25.30 -26.40
C LYS A 463 31.39 25.32 -26.22
N SER A 464 31.88 25.58 -25.01
CA SER A 464 33.32 25.53 -24.72
C SER A 464 33.92 24.14 -24.98
N GLN A 465 33.27 23.08 -24.49
CA GLN A 465 33.75 21.70 -24.65
C GLN A 465 33.74 21.25 -26.11
N ILE A 466 32.71 21.62 -26.87
CA ILE A 466 32.60 21.34 -28.30
C ILE A 466 33.74 22.02 -29.07
N GLU A 467 34.06 23.28 -28.77
CA GLU A 467 35.19 23.98 -29.42
C GLU A 467 36.53 23.30 -29.13
N GLU A 468 36.74 22.77 -27.92
CA GLU A 468 37.95 22.01 -27.58
C GLU A 468 38.04 20.68 -28.34
N LEU A 469 36.91 19.99 -28.50
CA LEU A 469 36.81 18.66 -29.12
C LEU A 469 36.76 18.70 -30.66
N LYS A 470 36.43 19.84 -31.28
CA LYS A 470 36.35 20.00 -32.76
C LYS A 470 37.69 19.90 -33.50
N LYS A 471 38.80 19.68 -32.79
CA LYS A 471 40.13 19.58 -33.40
C LYS A 471 40.18 18.38 -34.36
N PRO A 472 40.81 18.52 -35.54
CA PRO A 472 40.96 17.41 -36.47
C PRO A 472 41.81 16.28 -35.89
N PHE A 473 41.71 15.09 -36.49
CA PHE A 473 42.49 13.92 -36.10
C PHE A 473 43.98 14.24 -35.94
N SER A 474 44.54 13.80 -34.82
CA SER A 474 45.96 13.88 -34.50
C SER A 474 46.32 12.69 -33.63
N TRP A 475 47.50 12.13 -33.84
CA TRP A 475 48.10 11.15 -32.93
C TRP A 475 48.59 11.78 -31.62
N ALA A 476 48.58 13.11 -31.50
CA ALA A 476 48.91 13.78 -30.26
C ALA A 476 47.80 13.60 -29.22
N MET A 477 48.19 13.11 -28.04
CA MET A 477 47.36 13.00 -26.84
C MET A 477 47.91 13.98 -25.80
N PRO A 478 47.59 15.29 -25.87
CA PRO A 478 48.38 16.36 -25.23
C PRO A 478 48.42 16.29 -23.71
N ASN A 479 47.44 15.61 -23.10
CA ASN A 479 47.31 15.44 -21.66
C ASN A 479 47.71 14.03 -21.20
N ALA A 480 48.22 13.19 -22.09
CA ALA A 480 48.67 11.83 -21.78
C ALA A 480 49.74 11.87 -20.68
N LYS A 481 49.62 10.94 -19.72
CA LYS A 481 50.61 10.75 -18.65
C LYS A 481 51.19 9.36 -18.72
N PHE A 482 52.51 9.26 -18.57
CA PHE A 482 53.19 7.97 -18.50
C PHE A 482 54.11 7.92 -17.27
N PRO A 483 53.73 7.18 -16.22
CA PRO A 483 54.52 7.14 -15.01
C PRO A 483 55.94 6.60 -15.28
N HIS A 484 56.92 7.18 -14.59
CA HIS A 484 58.31 6.71 -14.56
C HIS A 484 59.10 6.74 -15.89
N ASN A 485 58.53 7.21 -17.01
CA ASN A 485 59.28 7.41 -18.26
C ASN A 485 58.83 8.66 -19.05
N ALA A 486 59.55 9.76 -18.86
CA ALA A 486 59.24 11.05 -19.49
C ALA A 486 59.39 11.06 -21.03
N GLN A 487 60.19 10.15 -21.60
CA GLN A 487 60.35 10.07 -23.06
C GLN A 487 59.14 9.37 -23.70
N VAL A 488 58.60 8.33 -23.06
CA VAL A 488 57.34 7.71 -23.47
C VAL A 488 56.18 8.70 -23.30
N GLU A 489 56.13 9.46 -22.19
CA GLU A 489 55.13 10.51 -21.98
C GLU A 489 55.17 11.57 -23.11
N ALA A 490 56.37 12.08 -23.42
CA ALA A 490 56.55 13.06 -24.49
C ALA A 490 56.17 12.51 -25.87
N PHE A 491 56.42 11.22 -26.13
CA PHE A 491 55.93 10.55 -27.34
C PHE A 491 54.41 10.50 -27.38
N LEU A 492 53.74 10.10 -26.30
CA LEU A 492 52.29 10.02 -26.24
C LEU A 492 51.64 11.39 -26.51
N GLN A 493 52.25 12.47 -25.98
CA GLN A 493 51.82 13.85 -26.22
C GLN A 493 52.18 14.39 -27.63
N GLY A 494 53.12 13.77 -28.33
CA GLY A 494 53.60 14.18 -29.66
C GLY A 494 52.77 13.65 -30.85
N THR A 495 53.09 14.04 -32.09
CA THR A 495 52.30 13.66 -33.28
C THR A 495 52.70 12.32 -33.93
N GLU A 496 53.73 11.66 -33.42
CA GLU A 496 54.20 10.39 -33.97
C GLU A 496 53.25 9.24 -33.60
N GLU A 497 53.03 8.30 -34.51
CA GLU A 497 52.12 7.15 -34.33
C GLU A 497 52.75 6.05 -33.47
N SER A 498 54.05 5.80 -33.64
CA SER A 498 54.77 4.75 -32.91
C SER A 498 56.17 5.18 -32.48
N MET A 499 56.69 4.53 -31.44
CA MET A 499 58.07 4.65 -30.99
C MET A 499 58.63 3.29 -30.55
N THR A 500 59.95 3.19 -30.43
CA THR A 500 60.60 2.06 -29.77
C THR A 500 61.28 2.52 -28.48
N THR A 501 61.34 1.66 -27.47
CA THR A 501 62.07 1.94 -26.23
C THR A 501 63.59 1.76 -26.36
N LYS A 502 64.14 1.57 -27.57
CA LYS A 502 65.59 1.43 -27.79
C LYS A 502 66.33 2.68 -27.32
N GLY A 503 67.29 2.49 -26.42
CA GLY A 503 68.06 3.60 -25.82
C GLY A 503 67.28 4.44 -24.81
N ILE A 504 66.07 4.00 -24.45
CA ILE A 504 65.16 4.64 -23.48
C ILE A 504 64.97 3.70 -22.29
N GLU A 505 64.72 2.42 -22.57
CA GLU A 505 64.69 1.33 -21.59
C GLU A 505 65.62 0.20 -22.03
N THR A 506 66.19 -0.51 -21.05
CA THR A 506 67.08 -1.65 -21.28
C THR A 506 66.47 -2.92 -20.71
N PHE A 507 66.36 -3.95 -21.53
CA PHE A 507 65.84 -5.26 -21.13
C PHE A 507 66.95 -6.32 -21.25
N GLU A 508 67.11 -7.17 -20.24
CA GLU A 508 68.12 -8.24 -20.26
C GLU A 508 67.72 -9.36 -21.24
N THR A 509 66.43 -9.65 -21.34
CA THR A 509 65.88 -10.66 -22.22
C THR A 509 64.62 -10.18 -22.94
N LEU A 510 64.26 -10.85 -24.04
CA LEU A 510 62.95 -10.66 -24.69
C LEU A 510 61.78 -10.91 -23.73
N GLN A 511 61.95 -11.78 -22.73
CA GLN A 511 60.91 -12.02 -21.74
C GLN A 511 60.70 -10.82 -20.82
N ASP A 512 61.75 -10.05 -20.50
CA ASP A 512 61.64 -8.83 -19.70
C ASP A 512 60.91 -7.73 -20.47
N ALA A 513 61.19 -7.58 -21.76
CA ALA A 513 60.45 -6.68 -22.65
C ALA A 513 58.96 -7.07 -22.75
N ARG A 514 58.65 -8.38 -22.83
CA ARG A 514 57.25 -8.88 -22.79
C ARG A 514 56.57 -8.58 -21.46
N ASN A 515 57.27 -8.74 -20.35
CA ASN A 515 56.74 -8.44 -19.03
C ASN A 515 56.43 -6.94 -18.88
N TYR A 516 57.31 -6.08 -19.39
CA TYR A 516 57.11 -4.63 -19.43
C TYR A 516 55.87 -4.26 -20.25
N ALA A 517 55.77 -4.72 -21.49
CA ALA A 517 54.61 -4.46 -22.34
C ALA A 517 53.32 -4.95 -21.67
N ALA A 518 53.32 -6.18 -21.13
CA ALA A 518 52.15 -6.74 -20.46
C ALA A 518 51.78 -6.02 -19.16
N GLN A 519 52.74 -5.42 -18.44
CA GLN A 519 52.46 -4.60 -17.27
C GLN A 519 51.70 -3.34 -17.67
N TRP A 520 52.23 -2.57 -18.61
CA TRP A 520 51.62 -1.30 -19.02
C TRP A 520 50.31 -1.47 -19.79
N MET A 521 50.10 -2.60 -20.46
CA MET A 521 48.80 -2.96 -21.03
C MET A 521 47.75 -3.35 -19.98
N ARG A 522 48.16 -3.68 -18.74
CA ARG A 522 47.24 -3.94 -17.61
C ARG A 522 46.95 -2.69 -16.77
N GLU A 523 47.84 -1.70 -16.80
CA GLU A 523 47.65 -0.45 -16.08
C GLU A 523 46.70 0.49 -16.85
N GLU A 524 45.99 1.36 -16.12
CA GLU A 524 45.08 2.33 -16.72
C GLU A 524 45.89 3.39 -17.49
N GLN A 525 45.62 3.53 -18.78
CA GLN A 525 46.24 4.56 -19.62
C GLN A 525 45.51 5.89 -19.41
N VAL A 526 46.16 6.84 -18.75
CA VAL A 526 45.55 8.13 -18.40
C VAL A 526 45.63 9.10 -19.57
N GLU A 527 44.48 9.49 -20.11
CA GLU A 527 44.37 10.42 -21.25
C GLU A 527 45.18 9.96 -22.47
N ALA A 528 45.34 8.64 -22.64
CA ALA A 528 46.13 8.02 -23.70
C ALA A 528 45.52 6.70 -24.16
N SER A 529 45.84 6.28 -25.38
CA SER A 529 45.55 4.94 -25.85
C SER A 529 46.66 4.44 -26.76
N SER A 530 47.26 3.31 -26.38
CA SER A 530 48.39 2.70 -27.06
C SER A 530 48.44 1.20 -26.82
N GLU A 531 49.04 0.49 -27.77
CA GLU A 531 49.40 -0.92 -27.71
C GLU A 531 50.92 -1.04 -27.57
N MET A 532 51.35 -2.08 -26.86
CA MET A 532 52.77 -2.36 -26.65
C MET A 532 53.13 -3.78 -27.05
N GLU A 533 54.13 -3.91 -27.93
CA GLU A 533 54.61 -5.20 -28.41
C GLU A 533 56.12 -5.33 -28.19
N ALA A 534 56.55 -6.44 -27.59
CA ALA A 534 57.96 -6.72 -27.38
C ALA A 534 58.60 -7.38 -28.60
N ALA A 535 59.77 -6.89 -28.98
CA ALA A 535 60.55 -7.38 -30.11
C ALA A 535 62.03 -7.52 -29.73
N GLU A 536 62.79 -8.25 -30.55
CA GLU A 536 64.23 -8.42 -30.40
C GLU A 536 64.89 -8.25 -31.77
N GLU A 537 65.94 -7.44 -31.83
CA GLU A 537 66.73 -7.21 -33.03
C GLU A 537 68.21 -7.20 -32.66
N ASP A 538 69.02 -7.97 -33.39
CA ASP A 538 70.47 -8.14 -33.14
C ASP A 538 70.83 -8.48 -31.68
N GLY A 539 69.98 -9.28 -31.01
CA GLY A 539 70.16 -9.68 -29.60
C GLY A 539 69.79 -8.60 -28.58
N THR A 540 69.23 -7.47 -29.02
CA THR A 540 68.73 -6.41 -28.14
C THR A 540 67.21 -6.45 -28.08
N ALA A 541 66.65 -6.73 -26.91
CA ALA A 541 65.21 -6.70 -26.66
C ALA A 541 64.73 -5.25 -26.47
N PHE A 542 63.55 -4.92 -27.01
CA PHE A 542 62.89 -3.62 -26.89
C PHE A 542 61.37 -3.76 -26.98
N VAL A 543 60.64 -2.68 -26.68
CA VAL A 543 59.19 -2.61 -26.83
C VAL A 543 58.86 -1.54 -27.87
N THR A 544 57.97 -1.87 -28.80
CA THR A 544 57.33 -0.91 -29.69
C THR A 544 56.04 -0.46 -29.04
N ILE A 545 55.85 0.85 -28.94
CA ILE A 545 54.63 1.47 -28.42
C ILE A 545 53.94 2.12 -29.62
N THR A 546 52.71 1.70 -29.92
CA THR A 546 51.91 2.19 -31.05
C THR A 546 50.64 2.80 -30.50
N LYS A 547 50.35 4.06 -30.84
CA LYS A 547 49.11 4.71 -30.42
C LYS A 547 47.93 4.08 -31.15
N THR A 548 46.79 3.98 -30.47
CA THR A 548 45.56 3.53 -31.11
C THR A 548 44.66 4.74 -31.41
N PRO A 549 43.78 4.65 -32.41
CA PRO A 549 42.80 5.69 -32.68
C PRO A 549 41.70 5.75 -31.60
N ASP A 550 41.68 4.86 -30.61
CA ASP A 550 40.58 4.73 -29.64
C ASP A 550 40.38 6.01 -28.82
N TRP A 551 41.46 6.66 -28.39
CA TRP A 551 41.38 7.94 -27.67
C TRP A 551 40.68 9.01 -28.52
N PHE A 552 41.01 9.10 -29.81
CA PHE A 552 40.36 10.03 -30.74
C PHE A 552 38.91 9.63 -31.05
N MET A 553 38.62 8.34 -31.25
CA MET A 553 37.26 7.86 -31.45
C MET A 553 36.37 8.15 -30.23
N GLU A 554 36.91 8.07 -29.01
CA GLU A 554 36.20 8.45 -27.79
C GLU A 554 35.94 9.97 -27.73
N HIS A 555 36.88 10.79 -28.20
CA HIS A 555 36.68 12.22 -28.39
C HIS A 555 35.56 12.53 -29.39
N GLU A 556 35.51 11.85 -30.54
CA GLU A 556 34.43 12.00 -31.53
C GLU A 556 33.06 11.59 -30.96
N LYS A 557 33.00 10.49 -30.19
CA LYS A 557 31.78 10.07 -29.48
C LYS A 557 31.30 11.15 -28.50
N LYS A 558 32.21 11.71 -27.69
CA LYS A 558 31.90 12.82 -26.77
C LYS A 558 31.41 14.06 -27.52
N LEU A 559 32.07 14.42 -28.63
CA LEU A 559 31.67 15.53 -29.49
C LEU A 559 30.26 15.34 -30.06
N ALA A 560 29.93 14.14 -30.58
CA ALA A 560 28.59 13.84 -31.09
C ALA A 560 27.52 13.93 -29.99
N LYS A 561 27.83 13.43 -28.78
CA LYS A 561 26.96 13.53 -27.60
C LYS A 561 26.71 14.99 -27.22
N TYR A 562 27.75 15.80 -27.08
CA TYR A 562 27.62 17.21 -26.71
C TYR A 562 26.91 18.05 -27.76
N ASN A 563 27.14 17.81 -29.06
CA ASN A 563 26.38 18.48 -30.12
C ASN A 563 24.88 18.14 -30.07
N THR A 564 24.55 16.87 -29.79
CA THR A 564 23.15 16.43 -29.65
C THR A 564 22.49 17.09 -28.45
N GLU A 565 23.17 17.08 -27.30
CA GLU A 565 22.68 17.73 -26.07
C GLU A 565 22.50 19.24 -26.27
N LEU A 566 23.50 19.91 -26.86
CA LEU A 566 23.44 21.36 -27.13
C LEU A 566 22.22 21.71 -27.99
N LYS A 567 21.98 20.96 -29.06
CA LYS A 567 20.83 21.18 -29.94
C LYS A 567 19.50 21.06 -29.18
N LEU A 568 19.34 20.01 -28.38
CA LEU A 568 18.13 19.79 -27.58
C LEU A 568 17.92 20.90 -26.55
N LEU A 569 19.00 21.39 -25.94
CA LEU A 569 18.94 22.47 -24.97
C LEU A 569 18.66 23.83 -25.59
N GLU A 570 19.18 24.12 -26.79
CA GLU A 570 18.83 25.34 -27.52
C GLU A 570 17.35 25.32 -27.94
N GLU A 571 16.84 24.18 -28.42
CA GLU A 571 15.41 23.99 -28.70
C GLU A 571 14.57 24.16 -27.43
N CYS A 572 14.96 23.53 -26.31
CA CYS A 572 14.29 23.66 -25.02
C CYS A 572 14.32 25.11 -24.51
N TYR A 573 15.45 25.80 -24.64
CA TYR A 573 15.61 27.19 -24.22
C TYR A 573 14.68 28.10 -25.02
N ASP A 574 14.57 27.90 -26.33
CA ASP A 574 13.65 28.64 -27.19
C ASP A 574 12.18 28.31 -26.89
N GLU A 575 11.85 27.04 -26.61
CA GLU A 575 10.51 26.64 -26.18
C GLU A 575 10.08 27.36 -24.89
N VAL A 576 11.00 27.45 -23.92
CA VAL A 576 10.76 28.10 -22.62
C VAL A 576 10.74 29.63 -22.74
N THR A 577 11.67 30.24 -23.47
CA THR A 577 11.83 31.71 -23.49
C THR A 577 11.05 32.42 -24.60
N GLN A 578 10.83 31.77 -25.74
CA GLN A 578 10.18 32.36 -26.92
C GLN A 578 8.82 31.72 -27.24
N GLY A 579 8.48 30.60 -26.59
CA GLY A 579 7.22 29.86 -26.70
C GLY A 579 7.11 29.04 -27.99
N GLY A 580 7.40 27.75 -27.92
CA GLY A 580 7.25 26.83 -29.06
C GLY A 580 5.78 26.53 -29.44
N PRO A 581 5.51 25.98 -30.65
CA PRO A 581 4.18 25.52 -31.01
C PRO A 581 3.74 24.34 -30.12
N ARG A 582 2.49 24.40 -29.61
CA ARG A 582 1.86 23.36 -28.77
C ARG A 582 2.10 21.95 -29.31
N LYS A 583 2.94 21.16 -28.66
CA LYS A 583 2.78 19.70 -28.65
C LYS A 583 1.83 19.38 -27.50
N GLN A 584 0.60 18.97 -27.83
CA GLN A 584 -0.35 18.47 -26.85
C GLN A 584 0.27 17.26 -26.13
N ALA A 585 0.73 17.44 -24.89
CA ALA A 585 0.99 16.33 -23.99
C ALA A 585 -0.36 15.80 -23.48
N ARG A 586 -0.95 14.87 -24.23
CA ARG A 586 -1.97 13.95 -23.72
C ARG A 586 -1.36 12.55 -23.75
N VAL A 587 -1.12 12.02 -22.56
CA VAL A 587 -1.00 10.60 -22.20
C VAL A 587 -0.56 9.67 -23.34
N GLU A 588 0.74 9.43 -23.47
CA GLU A 588 1.29 8.19 -24.03
C GLU A 588 2.80 8.11 -23.71
N ALA A 589 3.11 7.96 -22.41
CA ALA A 589 4.43 7.51 -21.97
C ALA A 589 4.54 6.00 -22.21
N SER A 590 4.65 5.57 -23.48
CA SER A 590 4.97 4.18 -23.86
C SER A 590 5.33 4.10 -25.35
N CYS A 591 6.39 4.80 -25.79
CA CYS A 591 7.10 4.47 -27.03
C CYS A 591 8.34 5.37 -27.24
N ARG A 592 9.37 5.26 -26.39
CA ARG A 592 10.73 5.72 -26.75
C ARG A 592 11.87 4.80 -26.34
N TYR A 593 11.61 3.74 -25.56
CA TYR A 593 12.55 2.64 -25.32
C TYR A 593 11.78 1.33 -25.53
N GLY A 594 12.10 0.60 -26.60
CA GLY A 594 11.27 -0.49 -27.13
C GLY A 594 11.05 -1.67 -26.16
N ILE A 595 9.97 -1.61 -25.39
CA ILE A 595 9.39 -2.74 -24.67
C ILE A 595 8.02 -3.01 -25.30
N LYS A 596 7.86 -4.18 -25.91
CA LYS A 596 6.57 -4.64 -26.44
C LYS A 596 5.65 -5.03 -25.27
N PRO A 597 4.40 -4.56 -25.21
CA PRO A 597 3.41 -5.13 -24.33
C PRO A 597 2.86 -6.42 -24.98
N ASP A 598 3.18 -7.57 -24.40
CA ASP A 598 2.49 -8.82 -24.75
C ASP A 598 1.10 -8.86 -24.10
N ARG A 599 0.13 -9.05 -25.00
CA ARG A 599 -1.30 -9.37 -24.92
C ARG A 599 -1.89 -9.74 -23.55
N LEU A 600 -2.90 -8.97 -23.15
CA LEU A 600 -4.08 -9.48 -22.45
C LEU A 600 -5.21 -9.71 -23.48
N GLN A 601 -5.61 -10.97 -23.63
CA GLN A 601 -6.98 -11.38 -23.96
C GLN A 601 -7.56 -12.06 -22.73
#